data_AF-A0A941ADH2-F1
#
_entry.id   AF-A0A941ADH2-F1
#
_cell.length_a   1.000
_cell.length_b   1.000
_cell.length_c   1.000
_cell.angle_alpha   90.00
_cell.angle_beta   90.00
_cell.angle_gamma   90.00
#
_symmetry.space_group_name_H-M   'P 1'
#
loop_
_entity.id
_entity.type
_entity.pdbx_description
1 polymer ?
#
loop_
_entity_poly.entity_id
_entity_poly.type
_entity_poly.pdbx_seq_one_letter_code
_entity_poly.pdbx_strand_id
1 'polypeptide(L)'
;MNPDLLTVALGERSYDIFFGREIYPRFQEWICRFYPGGTVHVVTDRNVAAIYGEDIHKWLAGIPHDVLALPPGEEHKSFDTVREIYGFLARGDAGRDSLVVAFGGGVVGDLAGFAAATYLRGISCIQVPTTLLSQVDSSVGGKTGFNLPEGKNLVGAFHQPRAVFIDDAFLLTLDDRNLRSGMAEVVKCALAGDAELWDRLLASGGRWKAFSGEEWRWVVRRAVAFKASVVERDEREASLRRILNLGHTIGHAMEKSDGYGRFLHGEAVAIGLAWEAVLGRKLGVTGEELVDRLVSLLIGMGFSLDDPGVALTSIASAIGMDKKRVLSDVVLPIIAAPGRCEFRRVPLAEIRQELPFLRAEIRERAAACVRHPPVESAVRDASQASNVVMAGDEAYEIRPIEENHSPAAAPETEPAIERVSGPPPAPSSVRESEPPPAPSAPAFRTVTLADLYWSQGQHSTARRIVGEILREDPGNLRAQAWLAARAG
;
A
#
# COMPACT_ATOMS: atom_id res chain seq x y z
N MET A 1 -14.18 14.25 -13.59
CA MET A 1 -14.50 13.21 -12.59
C MET A 1 -14.39 13.84 -11.21
N ASN A 2 -15.38 13.62 -10.35
CA ASN A 2 -15.26 13.93 -8.94
C ASN A 2 -14.41 12.82 -8.33
N PRO A 3 -13.22 13.07 -7.76
CA PRO A 3 -12.46 12.02 -7.10
C PRO A 3 -13.32 11.44 -5.97
N ASP A 4 -13.20 10.14 -5.77
CA ASP A 4 -13.82 9.50 -4.61
C ASP A 4 -13.08 9.99 -3.36
N LEU A 5 -13.84 10.32 -2.31
CA LEU A 5 -13.34 11.03 -1.13
C LEU A 5 -13.52 10.15 0.11
N LEU A 6 -12.54 10.17 1.00
CA LEU A 6 -12.68 9.69 2.37
C LEU A 6 -12.08 10.71 3.33
N THR A 7 -12.88 11.17 4.28
CA THR A 7 -12.41 12.09 5.33
C THR A 7 -11.99 11.29 6.54
N VAL A 8 -10.84 11.62 7.12
CA VAL A 8 -10.40 11.11 8.42
C VAL A 8 -10.78 12.15 9.48
N ALA A 9 -11.78 11.84 10.30
CA ALA A 9 -12.36 12.76 11.28
C ALA A 9 -11.52 12.85 12.58
N LEU A 10 -10.69 13.90 12.68
CA LEU A 10 -9.82 14.16 13.84
C LEU A 10 -10.03 15.58 14.43
N GLY A 11 -11.25 16.11 14.31
CA GLY A 11 -11.60 17.47 14.72
C GLY A 11 -10.91 18.50 13.84
N GLU A 12 -10.22 19.47 14.44
CA GLU A 12 -9.46 20.51 13.70
C GLU A 12 -8.32 19.94 12.83
N ARG A 13 -7.92 18.69 13.06
CA ARG A 13 -6.87 17.99 12.31
C ARG A 13 -7.42 17.01 11.29
N SER A 14 -8.72 17.09 10.99
CA SER A 14 -9.34 16.28 9.95
C SER A 14 -8.71 16.58 8.60
N TYR A 15 -8.61 15.57 7.76
CA TYR A 15 -8.04 15.69 6.42
C TYR A 15 -8.71 14.71 5.47
N ASP A 16 -8.58 15.01 4.19
CA ASP A 16 -9.19 14.25 3.12
C ASP A 16 -8.18 13.34 2.42
N ILE A 17 -8.67 12.16 2.05
CA ILE A 17 -8.00 11.18 1.20
C ILE A 17 -8.75 11.16 -0.13
N PHE A 18 -8.05 11.55 -1.20
CA PHE A 18 -8.57 11.58 -2.55
C PHE A 18 -8.15 10.31 -3.28
N PHE A 19 -9.12 9.60 -3.85
CA PHE A 19 -8.90 8.44 -4.70
C PHE A 19 -9.26 8.79 -6.14
N GLY A 20 -8.43 8.41 -7.08
CA GLY A 20 -8.65 8.71 -8.48
C GLY A 20 -7.64 8.03 -9.39
N ARG A 21 -7.79 8.32 -10.68
CA ARG A 21 -6.86 7.93 -11.73
C ARG A 21 -6.45 9.18 -12.46
N GLU A 22 -5.15 9.33 -12.65
CA GLU A 22 -4.55 10.53 -13.27
C GLU A 22 -5.03 11.80 -12.55
N ILE A 23 -4.93 11.81 -11.22
CA ILE A 23 -5.23 12.99 -10.40
C ILE A 23 -4.22 14.11 -10.71
N TYR A 24 -2.99 13.74 -11.06
CA TYR A 24 -1.87 14.67 -11.12
C TYR A 24 -1.82 15.64 -12.30
N PRO A 25 -2.39 15.32 -13.48
CA PRO A 25 -2.71 16.34 -14.48
C PRO A 25 -3.53 17.53 -13.96
N ARG A 26 -4.24 17.37 -12.82
CA ARG A 26 -4.95 18.44 -12.12
C ARG A 26 -4.33 18.80 -10.78
N PHE A 27 -3.11 18.33 -10.49
CA PHE A 27 -2.49 18.47 -9.17
C PHE A 27 -2.40 19.92 -8.73
N GLN A 28 -2.13 20.84 -9.67
CA GLN A 28 -2.14 22.27 -9.42
C GLN A 28 -3.47 22.77 -8.82
N GLU A 29 -4.61 22.34 -9.37
CA GLU A 29 -5.94 22.73 -8.87
C GLU A 29 -6.20 22.19 -7.46
N TRP A 30 -5.71 20.99 -7.16
CA TRP A 30 -5.91 20.32 -5.88
C TRP A 30 -4.98 20.87 -4.80
N ILE A 31 -3.69 21.02 -5.11
CA ILE A 31 -2.68 21.44 -4.14
C ILE A 31 -2.89 22.89 -3.70
N CYS A 32 -3.41 23.76 -4.59
CA CYS A 32 -3.79 25.14 -4.27
C CYS A 32 -4.82 25.25 -3.13
N ARG A 33 -5.61 24.20 -2.85
CA ARG A 33 -6.54 24.18 -1.71
C ARG A 33 -5.83 24.04 -0.36
N PHE A 34 -4.63 23.47 -0.38
CA PHE A 34 -3.83 23.10 0.79
C PHE A 34 -2.54 23.91 0.91
N TYR A 35 -2.23 24.69 -0.13
CA TYR A 35 -1.08 25.57 -0.25
C TYR A 35 -1.44 26.96 0.29
N PRO A 36 -0.83 27.41 1.40
CA PRO A 36 -1.23 28.64 2.06
C PRO A 36 -0.47 29.89 1.55
N GLY A 37 0.31 29.80 0.47
CA GLY A 37 0.90 30.98 -0.22
C GLY A 37 2.44 31.09 -0.29
N GLY A 38 3.20 30.05 0.08
CA GLY A 38 4.69 30.04 0.10
C GLY A 38 5.38 29.29 -1.07
N THR A 39 6.29 28.35 -0.77
CA THR A 39 6.91 27.47 -1.80
C THR A 39 6.52 26.01 -1.55
N VAL A 40 6.33 25.24 -2.63
CA VAL A 40 6.12 23.80 -2.56
C VAL A 40 7.45 23.07 -2.60
N HIS A 41 7.76 22.30 -1.56
CA HIS A 41 8.99 21.52 -1.47
C HIS A 41 8.65 20.04 -1.62
N VAL A 42 8.98 19.47 -2.78
CA VAL A 42 8.72 18.05 -3.07
C VAL A 42 9.90 17.22 -2.57
N VAL A 43 9.62 16.24 -1.73
CA VAL A 43 10.59 15.23 -1.30
C VAL A 43 10.18 13.90 -1.92
N THR A 44 11.10 13.29 -2.66
CA THR A 44 10.92 12.00 -3.34
C THR A 44 12.18 11.14 -3.23
N ASP A 45 12.18 9.94 -3.79
CA ASP A 45 13.36 9.11 -3.95
C ASP A 45 13.82 9.05 -5.41
N ARG A 46 15.07 8.64 -5.64
CA ARG A 46 15.66 8.62 -7.00
C ARG A 46 14.97 7.67 -7.97
N ASN A 47 14.34 6.58 -7.52
CA ASN A 47 13.62 5.66 -8.42
C ASN A 47 12.33 6.33 -8.90
N VAL A 48 11.60 6.96 -8.00
CA VAL A 48 10.37 7.70 -8.30
C VAL A 48 10.69 8.93 -9.16
N ALA A 49 11.75 9.69 -8.83
CA ALA A 49 12.20 10.83 -9.63
C ALA A 49 12.62 10.43 -11.05
N ALA A 50 13.23 9.25 -11.23
CA ALA A 50 13.62 8.78 -12.56
C ALA A 50 12.41 8.49 -13.48
N ILE A 51 11.24 8.17 -12.90
CA ILE A 51 10.01 7.88 -13.64
C ILE A 51 9.15 9.15 -13.78
N TYR A 52 8.98 9.90 -12.70
CA TYR A 52 7.99 10.97 -12.59
C TYR A 52 8.57 12.37 -12.36
N GLY A 53 9.90 12.53 -12.30
CA GLY A 53 10.53 13.82 -11.97
C GLY A 53 10.13 14.96 -12.92
N GLU A 54 10.18 14.70 -14.23
CA GLU A 54 9.71 15.65 -15.25
C GLU A 54 8.21 15.94 -15.12
N ASP A 55 7.41 14.93 -14.76
CA ASP A 55 5.97 15.09 -14.62
C ASP A 55 5.61 15.87 -13.36
N ILE A 56 6.35 15.71 -12.25
CA ILE A 56 6.21 16.54 -11.04
C ILE A 56 6.40 18.01 -11.38
N HIS A 57 7.44 18.34 -12.15
CA HIS A 57 7.68 19.71 -12.60
C HIS A 57 6.54 20.26 -13.47
N LYS A 58 5.99 19.44 -14.37
CA LYS A 58 4.83 19.82 -15.20
C LYS A 58 3.56 19.99 -14.37
N TRP A 59 3.27 19.09 -13.44
CA TRP A 59 2.07 19.12 -12.61
C TRP A 59 2.04 20.29 -11.62
N LEU A 60 3.22 20.80 -11.26
CA LEU A 60 3.39 21.99 -10.41
C LEU A 60 3.74 23.25 -11.21
N ALA A 61 3.67 23.21 -12.54
CA ALA A 61 3.96 24.38 -13.37
C ALA A 61 3.07 25.57 -12.97
N GLY A 62 3.70 26.72 -12.73
CA GLY A 62 3.00 27.92 -12.25
C GLY A 62 2.84 28.03 -10.72
N ILE A 63 3.27 27.01 -9.97
CA ILE A 63 3.46 27.10 -8.51
C ILE A 63 4.97 27.12 -8.24
N PRO A 64 5.50 28.05 -7.43
CA PRO A 64 6.89 28.01 -7.01
C PRO A 64 7.21 26.68 -6.31
N HIS A 65 8.15 25.91 -6.86
CA HIS A 65 8.51 24.61 -6.31
C HIS A 65 9.96 24.22 -6.57
N ASP A 66 10.46 23.34 -5.70
CA ASP A 66 11.72 22.62 -5.86
C ASP A 66 11.53 21.13 -5.51
N VAL A 67 12.48 20.30 -5.94
CA VAL A 67 12.41 18.83 -5.79
C VAL A 67 13.72 18.30 -5.21
N LEU A 68 13.62 17.50 -4.15
CA LEU A 68 14.72 16.74 -3.57
C LEU A 68 14.51 15.25 -3.81
N ALA A 69 15.48 14.61 -4.49
CA ALA A 69 15.50 13.17 -4.72
C ALA A 69 16.49 12.45 -3.79
N LEU A 70 15.95 11.81 -2.76
CA LEU A 70 16.69 11.07 -1.74
C LEU A 70 17.19 9.72 -2.27
N PRO A 71 18.26 9.14 -1.68
CA PRO A 71 18.60 7.73 -1.89
C PRO A 71 17.41 6.81 -1.53
N PRO A 72 17.06 5.82 -2.39
CA PRO A 72 15.96 4.90 -2.10
C PRO A 72 16.40 3.79 -1.14
N GLY A 73 15.50 3.29 -0.31
CA GLY A 73 15.75 2.13 0.56
C GLY A 73 15.54 2.41 2.05
N GLU A 74 15.23 1.36 2.82
CA GLU A 74 14.98 1.43 4.27
C GLU A 74 16.26 1.77 5.05
N GLU A 75 17.43 1.41 4.52
CA GLU A 75 18.76 1.75 5.06
C GLU A 75 19.01 3.27 5.09
N HIS A 76 18.33 4.02 4.23
CA HIS A 76 18.38 5.48 4.17
C HIS A 76 17.30 6.13 5.01
N LYS A 77 16.46 5.36 5.71
CA LYS A 77 15.46 5.90 6.65
C LYS A 77 16.12 6.32 7.96
N SER A 78 16.95 7.36 7.91
CA SER A 78 17.86 7.77 8.98
C SER A 78 17.78 9.26 9.31
N PHE A 79 18.38 9.67 10.44
CA PHE A 79 18.47 11.08 10.79
C PHE A 79 19.30 11.89 9.79
N ASP A 80 20.33 11.31 9.17
CA ASP A 80 21.15 12.02 8.19
C ASP A 80 20.34 12.41 6.95
N THR A 81 19.42 11.56 6.53
CA THR A 81 18.48 11.85 5.45
C THR A 81 17.46 12.91 5.87
N VAL A 82 16.98 12.89 7.12
CA VAL A 82 16.15 13.98 7.67
C VAL A 82 16.92 15.32 7.66
N ARG A 83 18.20 15.32 8.04
CA ARG A 83 19.06 16.51 7.98
C ARG A 83 19.23 17.03 6.56
N GLU A 84 19.33 16.15 5.57
CA GLU A 84 19.37 16.53 4.16
C GLU A 84 18.09 17.29 3.76
N ILE A 85 16.91 16.78 4.17
CA ILE A 85 15.62 17.44 3.96
C ILE A 85 15.59 18.82 4.65
N TYR A 86 16.06 18.94 5.90
CA TYR A 86 16.12 20.26 6.56
C TYR A 86 17.02 21.24 5.81
N GLY A 87 18.16 20.79 5.32
CA GLY A 87 19.06 21.63 4.52
C GLY A 87 18.42 22.05 3.21
N PHE A 88 17.67 21.17 2.57
CA PHE A 88 16.89 21.46 1.37
C PHE A 88 15.81 22.52 1.64
N LEU A 89 14.98 22.33 2.66
CA LEU A 89 13.97 23.31 3.07
C LEU A 89 14.59 24.68 3.38
N ALA A 90 15.72 24.71 4.10
CA ALA A 90 16.39 25.97 4.42
C ALA A 90 16.98 26.68 3.19
N ARG A 91 17.51 25.94 2.20
CA ARG A 91 18.03 26.51 0.95
C ARG A 91 16.93 26.98 0.00
N GLY A 92 15.75 26.37 0.08
CA GLY A 92 14.55 26.79 -0.63
C GLY A 92 13.76 27.90 0.07
N ASP A 93 14.33 28.52 1.12
CA ASP A 93 13.71 29.57 1.93
C ASP A 93 12.33 29.17 2.50
N ALA A 94 12.18 27.90 2.90
CA ALA A 94 10.90 27.38 3.38
C ALA A 94 10.37 28.16 4.61
N GLY A 95 9.18 28.75 4.45
CA GLY A 95 8.46 29.48 5.49
C GLY A 95 7.42 28.62 6.22
N ARG A 96 6.66 29.25 7.12
CA ARG A 96 5.50 28.59 7.79
C ARG A 96 4.32 28.37 6.84
N ASP A 97 4.31 29.12 5.75
CA ASP A 97 3.37 29.08 4.62
C ASP A 97 3.86 28.18 3.46
N SER A 98 5.04 27.56 3.60
CA SER A 98 5.48 26.52 2.68
C SER A 98 4.72 25.22 2.88
N LEU A 99 4.72 24.40 1.83
CA LEU A 99 4.07 23.09 1.80
C LEU A 99 5.10 22.02 1.43
N VAL A 100 5.23 20.98 2.26
CA VAL A 100 5.99 19.77 1.92
C VAL A 100 5.08 18.79 1.21
N VAL A 101 5.54 18.26 0.07
CA VAL A 101 4.88 17.15 -0.64
C VAL A 101 5.76 15.92 -0.54
N ALA A 102 5.31 14.92 0.23
CA ALA A 102 5.96 13.63 0.32
C ALA A 102 5.50 12.74 -0.84
N PHE A 103 6.31 12.67 -1.90
CA PHE A 103 5.98 11.98 -3.15
C PHE A 103 6.81 10.69 -3.26
N GLY A 104 6.25 9.55 -2.85
CA GLY A 104 6.99 8.30 -2.85
C GLY A 104 6.35 7.18 -2.03
N GLY A 105 7.15 6.16 -1.69
CA GLY A 105 6.74 5.09 -0.79
C GLY A 105 6.77 5.50 0.69
N GLY A 106 6.57 4.51 1.58
CA GLY A 106 6.47 4.77 3.03
C GLY A 106 7.71 5.40 3.66
N VAL A 107 8.91 5.10 3.13
CA VAL A 107 10.17 5.72 3.58
C VAL A 107 10.15 7.23 3.35
N VAL A 108 9.80 7.67 2.14
CA VAL A 108 9.68 9.09 1.80
C VAL A 108 8.59 9.74 2.65
N GLY A 109 7.43 9.09 2.77
CA GLY A 109 6.30 9.57 3.58
C GLY A 109 6.68 9.85 5.04
N ASP A 110 7.40 8.92 5.67
CA ASP A 110 7.82 9.03 7.07
C ASP A 110 8.90 10.10 7.26
N LEU A 111 9.91 10.15 6.39
CA LEU A 111 11.02 11.10 6.49
C LEU A 111 10.56 12.53 6.22
N ALA A 112 9.84 12.75 5.12
CA ALA A 112 9.32 14.06 4.75
C ALA A 112 8.25 14.54 5.74
N GLY A 113 7.37 13.63 6.19
CA GLY A 113 6.38 13.94 7.22
C GLY A 113 7.02 14.34 8.55
N PHE A 114 8.08 13.65 8.98
CA PHE A 114 8.80 14.00 10.20
C PHE A 114 9.54 15.32 10.07
N ALA A 115 10.18 15.55 8.92
CA ALA A 115 10.83 16.82 8.62
C ALA A 115 9.81 17.97 8.67
N ALA A 116 8.65 17.82 8.05
CA ALA A 116 7.56 18.80 8.10
C ALA A 116 7.02 19.03 9.52
N ALA A 117 6.93 17.97 10.35
CA ALA A 117 6.46 18.07 11.73
C ALA A 117 7.39 18.92 12.63
N THR A 118 8.68 18.95 12.32
CA THR A 118 9.72 19.47 13.21
C THR A 118 10.37 20.75 12.69
N TYR A 119 10.45 20.92 11.37
CA TYR A 119 10.94 22.15 10.74
C TYR A 119 10.03 23.33 11.09
N LEU A 120 10.61 24.43 11.56
CA LEU A 120 9.89 25.59 12.12
C LEU A 120 8.81 25.25 13.18
N ARG A 121 8.96 24.10 13.85
CA ARG A 121 7.99 23.52 14.81
C ARG A 121 6.66 23.10 14.17
N GLY A 122 6.67 22.78 12.89
CA GLY A 122 5.50 22.29 12.15
C GLY A 122 5.17 23.18 10.95
N ILE A 123 5.22 22.59 9.77
CA ILE A 123 4.71 23.15 8.51
C ILE A 123 3.76 22.14 7.84
N SER A 124 2.98 22.61 6.86
CA SER A 124 2.00 21.78 6.16
C SER A 124 2.69 20.67 5.35
N CYS A 125 2.08 19.49 5.36
CA CYS A 125 2.53 18.33 4.59
C CYS A 125 1.36 17.71 3.83
N ILE A 126 1.59 17.22 2.61
CA ILE A 126 0.68 16.36 1.85
C ILE A 126 1.40 15.04 1.55
N GLN A 127 0.66 13.94 1.54
CA GLN A 127 1.18 12.62 1.18
C GLN A 127 0.70 12.24 -0.23
N VAL A 128 1.65 11.82 -1.07
CA VAL A 128 1.41 11.29 -2.42
C VAL A 128 2.03 9.89 -2.49
N PRO A 129 1.35 8.86 -1.94
CA PRO A 129 1.85 7.49 -1.87
C PRO A 129 1.93 6.81 -3.25
N THR A 130 3.13 6.39 -3.65
CA THR A 130 3.40 5.72 -4.94
C THR A 130 3.54 4.20 -4.85
N THR A 131 3.58 3.64 -3.64
CA THR A 131 3.60 2.19 -3.42
C THR A 131 2.29 1.69 -2.85
N LEU A 132 1.88 0.44 -3.16
CA LEU A 132 0.66 -0.14 -2.59
C LEU A 132 0.68 -0.10 -1.06
N LEU A 133 1.81 -0.47 -0.44
CA LEU A 133 2.00 -0.44 1.01
C LEU A 133 1.75 0.98 1.56
N SER A 134 2.31 2.01 0.93
CA SER A 134 2.08 3.38 1.39
C SER A 134 0.65 3.86 1.16
N GLN A 135 -0.02 3.39 0.10
CA GLN A 135 -1.41 3.75 -0.20
C GLN A 135 -2.39 3.18 0.82
N VAL A 136 -2.21 1.92 1.23
CA VAL A 136 -3.14 1.23 2.15
C VAL A 136 -2.79 1.40 3.62
N ASP A 137 -1.53 1.74 3.93
CA ASP A 137 -1.03 1.81 5.29
C ASP A 137 -0.32 3.14 5.54
N SER A 138 0.96 3.28 5.23
CA SER A 138 1.83 4.31 5.86
C SER A 138 1.39 5.77 5.66
N SER A 139 0.69 6.12 4.58
CA SER A 139 0.23 7.50 4.33
C SER A 139 -0.93 7.95 5.23
N VAL A 140 -1.56 7.02 5.98
CA VAL A 140 -2.75 7.28 6.81
C VAL A 140 -2.43 7.10 8.29
N GLY A 141 -2.85 8.07 9.11
CA GLY A 141 -2.74 8.01 10.57
C GLY A 141 -1.56 8.73 11.20
N GLY A 142 -0.88 9.58 10.43
CA GLY A 142 0.01 10.64 10.91
C GLY A 142 1.30 10.19 11.61
N LYS A 143 1.64 8.90 11.60
CA LYS A 143 2.92 8.46 12.13
C LYS A 143 4.00 8.79 11.11
N THR A 144 5.05 9.46 11.58
CA THR A 144 6.20 9.87 10.77
C THR A 144 7.46 9.65 11.60
N GLY A 145 8.61 9.40 10.98
CA GLY A 145 9.83 9.16 11.73
C GLY A 145 10.96 8.55 10.94
N PHE A 146 11.99 8.10 11.67
CA PHE A 146 13.15 7.46 11.10
C PHE A 146 13.70 6.37 12.03
N ASN A 147 14.61 5.55 11.50
CA ASN A 147 15.23 4.46 12.21
C ASN A 147 16.49 4.92 12.95
N LEU A 148 16.72 4.33 14.11
CA LEU A 148 18.00 4.38 14.81
C LEU A 148 18.75 3.06 14.61
N PRO A 149 20.08 3.01 14.80
CA PRO A 149 20.82 1.75 14.88
C PRO A 149 20.22 0.76 15.89
N GLU A 150 19.61 1.26 16.96
CA GLU A 150 18.97 0.48 18.01
C GLU A 150 17.56 -0.02 17.64
N GLY A 151 16.95 0.48 16.57
CA GLY A 151 15.65 -0.04 16.12
C GLY A 151 14.87 0.87 15.16
N LYS A 152 13.94 0.24 14.46
CA LYS A 152 13.02 0.90 13.51
C LYS A 152 12.04 1.85 14.19
N ASN A 153 11.78 2.98 13.55
CA ASN A 153 10.74 3.96 13.90
C ASN A 153 10.74 4.40 15.39
N LEU A 154 11.89 4.36 16.07
CA LEU A 154 12.00 4.72 17.48
C LEU A 154 11.90 6.22 17.72
N VAL A 155 12.23 7.02 16.70
CA VAL A 155 12.14 8.49 16.74
C VAL A 155 11.14 8.92 15.69
N GLY A 156 10.14 9.70 16.10
CA GLY A 156 9.05 10.10 15.23
C GLY A 156 8.12 11.14 15.85
N ALA A 157 7.10 11.51 15.10
CA ALA A 157 6.04 12.42 15.51
C ALA A 157 4.68 11.96 14.97
N PHE A 158 3.61 12.26 15.71
CA PHE A 158 2.24 12.21 15.20
C PHE A 158 1.92 13.56 14.53
N HIS A 159 2.04 13.63 13.21
CA HIS A 159 1.80 14.81 12.38
C HIS A 159 0.87 14.45 11.23
N GLN A 160 -0.37 14.95 11.27
CA GLN A 160 -1.37 14.64 10.24
C GLN A 160 -1.07 15.43 8.96
N PRO A 161 -1.21 14.81 7.76
CA PRO A 161 -1.14 15.54 6.52
C PRO A 161 -2.37 16.44 6.35
N ARG A 162 -2.28 17.43 5.46
CA ARG A 162 -3.41 18.26 5.01
C ARG A 162 -4.31 17.51 4.02
N ALA A 163 -3.73 16.58 3.27
CA ALA A 163 -4.41 15.69 2.34
C ALA A 163 -3.54 14.48 1.99
N VAL A 164 -4.18 13.42 1.53
CA VAL A 164 -3.53 12.26 0.91
C VAL A 164 -4.09 12.06 -0.51
N PHE A 165 -3.22 11.90 -1.50
CA PHE A 165 -3.64 11.65 -2.89
C PHE A 165 -3.23 10.24 -3.32
N ILE A 166 -4.21 9.36 -3.49
CA ILE A 166 -4.03 7.97 -3.88
C ILE A 166 -4.45 7.82 -5.34
N ASP A 167 -3.48 7.49 -6.19
CA ASP A 167 -3.71 7.24 -7.61
C ASP A 167 -3.30 5.81 -7.97
N ASP A 168 -4.25 5.08 -8.56
CA ASP A 168 -4.02 3.70 -8.99
C ASP A 168 -2.99 3.59 -10.14
N ALA A 169 -2.74 4.67 -10.88
CA ALA A 169 -1.76 4.68 -11.98
C ALA A 169 -0.32 4.44 -11.51
N PHE A 170 0.05 4.79 -10.28
CA PHE A 170 1.40 4.54 -9.76
C PHE A 170 1.68 3.05 -9.54
N LEU A 171 0.64 2.24 -9.35
CA LEU A 171 0.80 0.78 -9.22
C LEU A 171 1.19 0.11 -10.54
N LEU A 172 1.06 0.80 -11.69
CA LEU A 172 1.44 0.28 -13.00
C LEU A 172 2.96 0.19 -13.19
N THR A 173 3.71 1.07 -12.53
CA THR A 173 5.18 1.13 -12.64
C THR A 173 5.88 0.46 -11.46
N LEU A 174 5.14 0.11 -10.40
CA LEU A 174 5.65 -0.58 -9.23
C LEU A 174 5.99 -2.04 -9.57
N ASP A 175 7.15 -2.51 -9.12
CA ASP A 175 7.56 -3.90 -9.35
C ASP A 175 6.70 -4.89 -8.55
N ASP A 176 6.66 -6.13 -9.06
CA ASP A 176 5.86 -7.21 -8.49
C ASP A 176 6.19 -7.52 -7.03
N ARG A 177 7.45 -7.31 -6.58
CA ARG A 177 7.85 -7.59 -5.21
C ARG A 177 7.25 -6.55 -4.26
N ASN A 178 7.32 -5.27 -4.61
CA ASN A 178 6.71 -4.18 -3.83
C ASN A 178 5.17 -4.19 -3.88
N LEU A 179 4.57 -4.52 -5.02
CA LEU A 179 3.12 -4.78 -5.12
C LEU A 179 2.70 -5.91 -4.18
N ARG A 180 3.34 -7.07 -4.29
CA ARG A 180 3.07 -8.21 -3.40
C ARG A 180 3.27 -7.83 -1.94
N SER A 181 4.34 -7.12 -1.58
CA SER A 181 4.53 -6.62 -0.21
C SER A 181 3.34 -5.79 0.29
N GLY A 182 2.78 -4.89 -0.54
CA GLY A 182 1.58 -4.14 -0.17
C GLY A 182 0.33 -5.00 0.02
N MET A 183 0.20 -6.13 -0.70
CA MET A 183 -0.93 -7.04 -0.56
C MET A 183 -1.02 -7.70 0.82
N ALA A 184 0.09 -7.85 1.54
CA ALA A 184 0.05 -8.37 2.90
C ALA A 184 -0.76 -7.46 3.84
N GLU A 185 -0.61 -6.15 3.69
CA GLU A 185 -1.38 -5.17 4.48
C GLU A 185 -2.84 -5.12 4.06
N VAL A 186 -3.14 -5.33 2.77
CA VAL A 186 -4.52 -5.51 2.29
C VAL A 186 -5.18 -6.72 2.95
N VAL A 187 -4.48 -7.88 2.98
CA VAL A 187 -4.98 -9.10 3.65
C VAL A 187 -5.15 -8.86 5.15
N LYS A 188 -4.21 -8.17 5.80
CA LYS A 188 -4.33 -7.77 7.21
C LYS A 188 -5.61 -6.97 7.45
N CYS A 189 -5.86 -5.91 6.66
CA CYS A 189 -7.05 -5.08 6.80
C CYS A 189 -8.34 -5.90 6.61
N ALA A 190 -8.36 -6.81 5.63
CA ALA A 190 -9.48 -7.72 5.39
C ALA A 190 -9.80 -8.58 6.62
N LEU A 191 -8.78 -9.25 7.16
CA LEU A 191 -8.93 -10.11 8.35
C LEU A 191 -9.31 -9.31 9.59
N ALA A 192 -8.73 -8.12 9.75
CA ALA A 192 -8.90 -7.30 10.94
C ALA A 192 -10.26 -6.61 11.01
N GLY A 193 -10.84 -6.18 9.88
CA GLY A 193 -12.10 -5.46 9.92
C GLY A 193 -12.92 -5.37 8.64
N ASP A 194 -12.66 -6.21 7.63
CA ASP A 194 -13.39 -6.14 6.37
C ASP A 194 -13.60 -7.53 5.71
N ALA A 195 -14.72 -8.17 6.06
CA ALA A 195 -15.08 -9.48 5.54
C ALA A 195 -15.39 -9.48 4.02
N GLU A 196 -15.89 -8.38 3.48
CA GLU A 196 -16.18 -8.27 2.03
C GLU A 196 -14.89 -8.17 1.21
N LEU A 197 -13.91 -7.40 1.70
CA LEU A 197 -12.57 -7.38 1.14
C LEU A 197 -11.96 -8.79 1.20
N TRP A 198 -12.13 -9.50 2.31
CA TRP A 198 -11.66 -10.89 2.45
C TRP A 198 -12.28 -11.82 1.40
N ASP A 199 -13.60 -11.78 1.23
CA ASP A 199 -14.29 -12.62 0.25
C ASP A 199 -13.86 -12.30 -1.19
N ARG A 200 -13.64 -11.01 -1.50
CA ARG A 200 -13.10 -10.58 -2.80
C ARG A 200 -11.68 -11.11 -3.03
N LEU A 201 -10.82 -11.07 -2.02
CA LEU A 201 -9.46 -11.61 -2.12
C LEU A 201 -9.49 -13.13 -2.32
N LEU A 202 -10.34 -13.87 -1.61
CA LEU A 202 -10.52 -15.30 -1.82
C LEU A 202 -11.02 -15.63 -3.23
N ALA A 203 -12.01 -14.89 -3.73
CA ALA A 203 -12.53 -15.06 -5.09
C ALA A 203 -11.46 -14.82 -6.17
N SER A 204 -10.50 -13.93 -5.91
CA SER A 204 -9.36 -13.72 -6.80
C SER A 204 -8.37 -14.88 -6.82
N GLY A 205 -8.39 -15.76 -5.81
CA GLY A 205 -7.46 -16.89 -5.68
C GLY A 205 -5.99 -16.46 -5.63
N GLY A 206 -5.71 -15.24 -5.16
CA GLY A 206 -4.35 -14.67 -5.15
C GLY A 206 -3.90 -14.09 -6.50
N ARG A 207 -4.77 -13.99 -7.51
CA ARG A 207 -4.47 -13.39 -8.82
C ARG A 207 -4.47 -11.85 -8.80
N TRP A 208 -3.85 -11.23 -7.80
CA TRP A 208 -3.75 -9.78 -7.67
C TRP A 208 -3.09 -9.10 -8.87
N LYS A 209 -2.27 -9.83 -9.65
CA LYS A 209 -1.68 -9.33 -10.90
C LYS A 209 -2.71 -9.01 -12.00
N ALA A 210 -3.90 -9.60 -11.92
CA ALA A 210 -4.99 -9.32 -12.86
C ALA A 210 -5.77 -8.05 -12.49
N PHE A 211 -5.54 -7.48 -11.30
CA PHE A 211 -6.24 -6.29 -10.87
C PHE A 211 -5.95 -5.11 -11.79
N SER A 212 -7.03 -4.42 -12.17
CA SER A 212 -7.00 -3.22 -13.00
C SER A 212 -7.50 -2.00 -12.22
N GLY A 213 -7.42 -0.80 -12.79
CA GLY A 213 -7.60 0.47 -12.06
C GLY A 213 -8.82 0.55 -11.14
N GLU A 214 -10.00 0.07 -11.57
CA GLU A 214 -11.20 0.05 -10.71
C GLU A 214 -11.08 -0.93 -9.55
N GLU A 215 -10.51 -2.12 -9.79
CA GLU A 215 -10.29 -3.12 -8.74
C GLU A 215 -9.25 -2.65 -7.73
N TRP A 216 -8.15 -2.06 -8.20
CA TRP A 216 -7.15 -1.45 -7.31
C TRP A 216 -7.76 -0.35 -6.46
N ARG A 217 -8.55 0.55 -7.05
CA ARG A 217 -9.19 1.62 -6.31
C ARG A 217 -10.15 1.08 -5.26
N TRP A 218 -10.95 0.07 -5.59
CA TRP A 218 -11.85 -0.58 -4.64
C TRP A 218 -11.08 -1.22 -3.48
N VAL A 219 -10.06 -2.02 -3.77
CA VAL A 219 -9.22 -2.69 -2.76
C VAL A 219 -8.54 -1.69 -1.84
N VAL A 220 -7.89 -0.67 -2.42
CA VAL A 220 -7.15 0.34 -1.67
C VAL A 220 -8.11 1.17 -0.81
N ARG A 221 -9.26 1.58 -1.35
CA ARG A 221 -10.26 2.34 -0.59
C ARG A 221 -10.76 1.56 0.61
N ARG A 222 -11.10 0.28 0.47
CA ARG A 222 -11.58 -0.57 1.58
C ARG A 222 -10.54 -0.70 2.69
N ALA A 223 -9.29 -1.00 2.32
CA ALA A 223 -8.19 -1.08 3.28
C ALA A 223 -7.95 0.26 4.02
N VAL A 224 -7.97 1.38 3.28
CA VAL A 224 -7.82 2.72 3.85
C VAL A 224 -9.00 3.10 4.75
N ALA A 225 -10.23 2.76 4.36
CA ALA A 225 -11.42 3.05 5.16
C ALA A 225 -11.38 2.34 6.52
N PHE A 226 -10.98 1.06 6.53
CA PHE A 226 -10.74 0.34 7.79
C PHE A 226 -9.69 1.04 8.64
N LYS A 227 -8.52 1.36 8.07
CA LYS A 227 -7.44 2.02 8.80
C LYS A 227 -7.85 3.40 9.33
N ALA A 228 -8.55 4.19 8.53
CA ALA A 228 -9.07 5.50 8.92
C ALA A 228 -10.01 5.36 10.12
N SER A 229 -10.97 4.42 10.08
CA SER A 229 -11.90 4.19 11.19
C SER A 229 -11.20 3.85 12.51
N VAL A 230 -10.06 3.14 12.45
CA VAL A 230 -9.25 2.83 13.62
C VAL A 230 -8.49 4.07 14.11
N VAL A 231 -7.92 4.86 13.20
CA VAL A 231 -7.20 6.11 13.51
C VAL A 231 -8.11 7.16 14.16
N GLU A 232 -9.34 7.32 13.67
CA GLU A 232 -10.32 8.28 14.20
C GLU A 232 -10.65 8.02 15.67
N ARG A 233 -10.60 6.75 16.07
CA ARG A 233 -10.95 6.31 17.42
C ARG A 233 -9.75 6.21 18.36
N ASP A 234 -8.57 5.95 17.81
CA ASP A 234 -7.34 5.82 18.57
C ASP A 234 -6.13 6.36 17.78
N GLU A 235 -6.09 7.68 17.63
CA GLU A 235 -5.05 8.39 16.88
C GLU A 235 -3.64 8.12 17.45
N ARG A 236 -3.49 7.96 18.78
CA ARG A 236 -2.19 7.91 19.46
C ARG A 236 -1.81 6.53 20.02
N GLU A 237 -2.50 5.48 19.59
CA GLU A 237 -2.22 4.08 19.95
C GLU A 237 -2.32 3.73 21.43
N ALA A 238 -3.36 4.23 22.11
CA ALA A 238 -3.61 3.91 23.50
C ALA A 238 -4.22 2.50 23.67
N SER A 239 -5.09 2.07 22.74
CA SER A 239 -5.94 0.88 22.90
C SER A 239 -6.25 0.19 21.56
N LEU A 240 -7.30 0.61 20.86
CA LEU A 240 -7.89 -0.05 19.69
C LEU A 240 -6.90 -0.16 18.52
N ARG A 241 -5.98 0.79 18.37
CA ARG A 241 -5.03 0.77 17.23
C ARG A 241 -4.11 -0.45 17.23
N ARG A 242 -4.04 -1.20 18.34
CA ARG A 242 -3.38 -2.51 18.41
C ARG A 242 -3.95 -3.53 17.42
N ILE A 243 -5.18 -3.37 16.93
CA ILE A 243 -5.73 -4.27 15.90
C ILE A 243 -4.91 -4.24 14.61
N LEU A 244 -4.27 -3.10 14.31
CA LEU A 244 -3.40 -2.95 13.14
C LEU A 244 -2.06 -3.68 13.30
N ASN A 245 -1.76 -4.21 14.49
CA ASN A 245 -0.59 -5.05 14.74
C ASN A 245 -0.85 -6.54 14.46
N LEU A 246 -1.99 -6.89 13.85
CA LEU A 246 -2.25 -8.25 13.38
C LEU A 246 -1.13 -8.69 12.42
N GLY A 247 -0.49 -9.82 12.70
CA GLY A 247 0.66 -10.34 11.96
C GLY A 247 1.98 -9.64 12.27
N HIS A 248 2.01 -8.59 13.12
CA HIS A 248 3.22 -7.78 13.32
C HIS A 248 4.10 -8.29 14.46
N THR A 249 3.62 -9.14 15.37
CA THR A 249 4.46 -9.62 16.48
C THR A 249 5.51 -10.60 15.97
N ILE A 250 5.08 -11.62 15.25
CA ILE A 250 5.99 -12.57 14.60
C ILE A 250 6.62 -11.94 13.35
N GLY A 251 5.87 -11.12 12.59
CA GLY A 251 6.39 -10.43 11.42
C GLY A 251 7.59 -9.54 11.74
N HIS A 252 7.46 -8.61 12.69
CA HIS A 252 8.59 -7.77 13.10
C HIS A 252 9.74 -8.58 13.69
N ALA A 253 9.46 -9.69 14.39
CA ALA A 253 10.51 -10.57 14.89
C ALA A 253 11.29 -11.21 13.73
N MET A 254 10.61 -11.62 12.66
CA MET A 254 11.24 -12.15 11.45
C MET A 254 12.13 -11.10 10.77
N GLU A 255 11.63 -9.86 10.57
CA GLU A 255 12.42 -8.78 9.98
C GLU A 255 13.67 -8.44 10.80
N LYS A 256 13.55 -8.44 12.14
CA LYS A 256 14.66 -8.14 13.05
C LYS A 256 15.71 -9.26 13.06
N SER A 257 15.28 -10.51 12.94
CA SER A 257 16.14 -11.69 13.11
C SER A 257 17.11 -11.92 11.97
N ASP A 258 16.82 -11.36 10.80
CA ASP A 258 17.50 -11.64 9.54
C ASP A 258 18.38 -10.47 9.06
N GLY A 259 18.48 -9.40 9.85
CA GLY A 259 19.07 -8.14 9.44
C GLY A 259 18.12 -7.34 8.54
N TYR A 260 17.95 -6.05 8.85
CA TYR A 260 17.05 -5.19 8.09
C TYR A 260 17.47 -5.13 6.61
N GLY A 261 16.51 -5.34 5.69
CA GLY A 261 16.70 -5.20 4.24
C GLY A 261 16.62 -6.50 3.43
N ARG A 262 16.68 -7.68 4.06
CA ARG A 262 16.48 -8.96 3.33
C ARG A 262 15.01 -9.21 3.00
N PHE A 263 14.14 -9.09 4.01
CA PHE A 263 12.68 -9.06 3.83
C PHE A 263 12.18 -7.64 3.59
N LEU A 264 11.23 -7.49 2.66
CA LEU A 264 10.32 -6.34 2.68
C LEU A 264 9.34 -6.48 3.86
N HIS A 265 8.88 -5.36 4.41
CA HIS A 265 7.92 -5.31 5.52
C HIS A 265 6.71 -6.23 5.29
N GLY A 266 6.09 -6.15 4.12
CA GLY A 266 4.93 -6.98 3.79
C GLY A 266 5.22 -8.47 3.66
N GLU A 267 6.43 -8.85 3.27
CA GLU A 267 6.83 -10.27 3.25
C GLU A 267 6.85 -10.83 4.69
N ALA A 268 7.35 -10.06 5.64
CA ALA A 268 7.36 -10.45 7.04
C ALA A 268 5.98 -10.38 7.69
N VAL A 269 5.14 -9.39 7.36
CA VAL A 269 3.74 -9.34 7.79
C VAL A 269 2.98 -10.56 7.28
N ALA A 270 3.19 -11.01 6.03
CA ALA A 270 2.55 -12.22 5.51
C ALA A 270 2.94 -13.48 6.31
N ILE A 271 4.23 -13.63 6.65
CA ILE A 271 4.71 -14.69 7.55
C ILE A 271 3.99 -14.59 8.90
N GLY A 272 3.97 -13.40 9.50
CA GLY A 272 3.35 -13.18 10.80
C GLY A 272 1.84 -13.45 10.79
N LEU A 273 1.11 -13.04 9.75
CA LEU A 273 -0.31 -13.35 9.59
C LEU A 273 -0.57 -14.86 9.63
N ALA A 274 0.22 -15.63 8.88
CA ALA A 274 0.06 -17.07 8.82
C ALA A 274 0.40 -17.74 10.17
N TRP A 275 1.54 -17.37 10.77
CA TRP A 275 1.98 -17.96 12.04
C TRP A 275 1.08 -17.59 13.21
N GLU A 276 0.63 -16.34 13.28
CA GLU A 276 -0.29 -15.86 14.33
C GLU A 276 -1.69 -16.46 14.17
N ALA A 277 -2.13 -16.79 12.95
CA ALA A 277 -3.37 -17.55 12.74
C ALA A 277 -3.26 -19.00 13.25
N VAL A 278 -2.13 -19.67 13.05
CA VAL A 278 -1.88 -21.02 13.63
C VAL A 278 -1.84 -20.96 15.16
N LEU A 279 -1.19 -19.93 15.72
CA LEU A 279 -1.20 -19.67 17.16
C LEU A 279 -2.63 -19.44 17.67
N GLY A 280 -3.40 -18.63 16.96
CA GLY A 280 -4.81 -18.35 17.27
C GLY A 280 -5.69 -19.59 17.26
N ARG A 281 -5.41 -20.54 16.35
CA ARG A 281 -6.07 -21.84 16.34
C ARG A 281 -5.76 -22.64 17.60
N LYS A 282 -4.48 -22.70 18.00
CA LYS A 282 -4.07 -23.41 19.21
C LYS A 282 -4.70 -22.79 20.47
N LEU A 283 -4.92 -21.49 20.46
CA LEU A 283 -5.61 -20.74 21.53
C LEU A 283 -7.15 -20.87 21.46
N GLY A 284 -7.70 -21.60 20.48
CA GLY A 284 -9.14 -21.83 20.35
C GLY A 284 -9.94 -20.66 19.80
N VAL A 285 -9.27 -19.65 19.22
CA VAL A 285 -9.91 -18.44 18.67
C VAL A 285 -10.09 -18.55 17.16
N THR A 286 -9.06 -19.00 16.44
CA THR A 286 -9.08 -19.10 14.97
C THR A 286 -9.55 -20.48 14.53
N GLY A 287 -10.55 -20.56 13.65
CA GLY A 287 -11.00 -21.82 13.08
C GLY A 287 -9.98 -22.45 12.12
N GLU A 288 -9.91 -23.78 12.09
CA GLU A 288 -9.03 -24.57 11.20
C GLU A 288 -9.17 -24.16 9.73
N GLU A 289 -10.41 -24.08 9.24
CA GLU A 289 -10.72 -23.71 7.86
C GLU A 289 -10.21 -22.30 7.50
N LEU A 290 -10.23 -21.37 8.46
CA LEU A 290 -9.74 -20.01 8.23
C LEU A 290 -8.21 -20.00 8.08
N VAL A 291 -7.50 -20.81 8.87
CA VAL A 291 -6.05 -20.98 8.73
C VAL A 291 -5.72 -21.54 7.34
N ASP A 292 -6.43 -22.58 6.89
CA ASP A 292 -6.21 -23.17 5.56
C ASP A 292 -6.46 -22.19 4.42
N ARG A 293 -7.57 -21.43 4.49
CA ARG A 293 -7.90 -20.41 3.48
C ARG A 293 -6.86 -19.29 3.47
N LEU A 294 -6.40 -18.82 4.63
CA LEU A 294 -5.37 -17.78 4.73
C LEU A 294 -4.02 -18.24 4.17
N VAL A 295 -3.55 -19.41 4.58
CA VAL A 295 -2.28 -19.96 4.09
C VAL A 295 -2.34 -20.17 2.58
N SER A 296 -3.44 -20.74 2.08
CA SER A 296 -3.65 -20.94 0.64
C SER A 296 -3.69 -19.61 -0.13
N LEU A 297 -4.38 -18.60 0.40
CA LEU A 297 -4.46 -17.27 -0.21
C LEU A 297 -3.06 -16.63 -0.30
N LEU A 298 -2.31 -16.59 0.79
CA LEU A 298 -0.99 -15.95 0.81
C LEU A 298 0.00 -16.69 -0.11
N ILE A 299 -0.04 -18.02 -0.16
CA ILE A 299 0.77 -18.79 -1.12
C ILE A 299 0.33 -18.50 -2.55
N GLY A 300 -0.98 -18.43 -2.82
CA GLY A 300 -1.53 -18.06 -4.13
C GLY A 300 -1.12 -16.65 -4.58
N MET A 301 -0.97 -15.72 -3.64
CA MET A 301 -0.42 -14.39 -3.89
C MET A 301 1.11 -14.39 -4.11
N GLY A 302 1.77 -15.53 -3.90
CA GLY A 302 3.21 -15.73 -4.13
C GLY A 302 4.08 -15.47 -2.90
N PHE A 303 3.54 -15.46 -1.67
CA PHE A 303 4.36 -15.31 -0.47
C PHE A 303 5.07 -16.60 -0.07
N SER A 304 6.28 -16.47 0.47
CA SER A 304 6.94 -17.51 1.26
C SER A 304 6.61 -17.30 2.72
N LEU A 305 5.99 -18.29 3.37
CA LEU A 305 5.45 -18.16 4.74
C LEU A 305 6.41 -18.64 5.84
N ASP A 306 7.63 -19.03 5.48
CA ASP A 306 8.73 -19.31 6.39
C ASP A 306 10.06 -19.15 5.64
N ASP A 307 11.15 -18.99 6.39
CA ASP A 307 12.50 -19.04 5.87
C ASP A 307 13.38 -19.94 6.74
N PRO A 308 13.92 -21.05 6.19
CA PRO A 308 14.80 -21.96 6.91
C PRO A 308 16.13 -21.33 7.33
N GLY A 309 16.57 -20.26 6.65
CA GLY A 309 17.78 -19.51 6.99
C GLY A 309 17.67 -18.73 8.31
N VAL A 310 16.45 -18.40 8.75
CA VAL A 310 16.23 -17.66 9.99
C VAL A 310 16.08 -18.61 11.17
N ALA A 311 17.04 -18.58 12.09
CA ALA A 311 17.02 -19.42 13.28
C ALA A 311 15.86 -19.06 14.22
N LEU A 312 15.16 -20.08 14.76
CA LEU A 312 14.08 -19.87 15.72
C LEU A 312 14.54 -19.13 16.98
N THR A 313 15.80 -19.33 17.38
CA THR A 313 16.41 -18.63 18.52
C THR A 313 16.54 -17.12 18.28
N SER A 314 16.81 -16.71 17.04
CA SER A 314 16.83 -15.29 16.65
C SER A 314 15.43 -14.70 16.71
N ILE A 315 14.43 -15.41 16.17
CA ILE A 315 13.02 -14.99 16.21
C ILE A 315 12.54 -14.85 17.66
N ALA A 316 12.81 -15.86 18.50
CA ALA A 316 12.46 -15.86 19.91
C ALA A 316 13.07 -14.67 20.66
N SER A 317 14.32 -14.33 20.33
CA SER A 317 15.02 -13.18 20.92
C SER A 317 14.39 -11.86 20.48
N ALA A 318 14.00 -11.74 19.21
CA ALA A 318 13.37 -10.55 18.66
C ALA A 318 11.94 -10.30 19.17
N ILE A 319 11.19 -11.37 19.50
CA ILE A 319 9.87 -11.26 20.15
C ILE A 319 10.03 -10.59 21.51
N GLY A 320 9.33 -9.48 21.73
CA GLY A 320 9.39 -8.71 22.98
C GLY A 320 10.47 -7.66 23.08
N MET A 321 11.34 -7.54 22.06
CA MET A 321 12.26 -6.40 21.95
C MET A 321 11.56 -5.19 21.32
N ASP A 322 10.47 -4.74 21.94
CA ASP A 322 9.78 -3.50 21.56
C ASP A 322 9.96 -2.45 22.66
N LYS A 323 10.44 -1.26 22.27
CA LYS A 323 10.51 -0.04 23.12
C LYS A 323 11.19 -0.21 24.49
N LYS A 324 12.37 -0.83 24.56
CA LYS A 324 13.26 -0.91 25.75
C LYS A 324 12.60 -1.44 27.05
N ARG A 325 11.42 -2.07 26.98
CA ARG A 325 10.76 -2.71 28.13
C ARG A 325 10.71 -4.21 27.89
N VAL A 326 11.24 -4.98 28.83
CA VAL A 326 11.02 -6.43 28.87
C VAL A 326 9.57 -6.64 29.28
N LEU A 327 8.68 -6.77 28.31
CA LEU A 327 7.30 -7.14 28.57
C LEU A 327 7.24 -8.62 28.95
N SER A 328 6.47 -8.97 29.98
CA SER A 328 6.16 -10.37 30.32
C SER A 328 5.17 -10.99 29.33
N ASP A 329 4.27 -10.15 28.83
CA ASP A 329 3.15 -10.50 27.97
C ASP A 329 2.94 -9.44 26.88
N VAL A 330 2.25 -9.85 25.82
CA VAL A 330 1.79 -8.96 24.75
C VAL A 330 0.31 -9.17 24.52
N VAL A 331 -0.40 -8.09 24.21
CA VAL A 331 -1.80 -8.14 23.80
C VAL A 331 -1.84 -8.31 22.28
N LEU A 332 -2.11 -9.53 21.83
CA LEU A 332 -2.20 -9.89 20.42
C LEU A 332 -3.62 -9.74 19.90
N PRO A 333 -3.85 -9.05 18.78
CA PRO A 333 -5.06 -9.28 17.99
C PRO A 333 -4.98 -10.68 17.34
N ILE A 334 -5.97 -11.52 17.61
CA ILE A 334 -6.08 -12.87 17.07
C ILE A 334 -7.35 -12.96 16.23
N ILE A 335 -7.23 -13.52 15.03
CA ILE A 335 -8.33 -13.59 14.07
C ILE A 335 -9.37 -14.60 14.58
N ALA A 336 -10.59 -14.12 14.88
CA ALA A 336 -11.71 -14.97 15.26
C ALA A 336 -12.58 -15.35 14.05
N ALA A 337 -12.74 -14.41 13.11
CA ALA A 337 -13.38 -14.59 11.81
C ALA A 337 -12.88 -13.50 10.86
N PRO A 338 -13.06 -13.61 9.53
CA PRO A 338 -12.82 -12.48 8.63
C PRO A 338 -13.55 -11.22 9.10
N GLY A 339 -12.83 -10.10 9.18
CA GLY A 339 -13.34 -8.85 9.73
C GLY A 339 -13.48 -8.81 11.26
N ARG A 340 -13.03 -9.82 12.00
CA ARG A 340 -13.19 -9.86 13.47
C ARG A 340 -11.95 -10.42 14.15
N CYS A 341 -11.36 -9.62 15.04
CA CYS A 341 -10.27 -10.04 15.92
C CYS A 341 -10.69 -9.99 17.40
N GLU A 342 -10.11 -10.90 18.19
CA GLU A 342 -10.14 -10.87 19.66
C GLU A 342 -8.76 -10.48 20.18
N PHE A 343 -8.71 -9.69 21.25
CA PHE A 343 -7.45 -9.39 21.90
C PHE A 343 -7.14 -10.44 22.96
N ARG A 344 -6.02 -11.14 22.80
CA ARG A 344 -5.53 -12.11 23.78
C ARG A 344 -4.23 -11.63 24.37
N ARG A 345 -4.19 -11.57 25.71
CA ARG A 345 -2.93 -11.36 26.43
C ARG A 345 -2.21 -12.69 26.50
N VAL A 346 -1.05 -12.78 25.83
CA VAL A 346 -0.26 -14.01 25.75
C VAL A 346 1.13 -13.75 26.34
N PRO A 347 1.60 -14.58 27.29
CA PRO A 347 2.97 -14.52 27.78
C PRO A 347 3.97 -14.69 26.64
N LEU A 348 5.01 -13.84 26.59
CA LEU A 348 6.03 -13.94 25.53
C LEU A 348 6.77 -15.28 25.57
N ALA A 349 6.93 -15.86 26.75
CA ALA A 349 7.53 -17.19 26.92
C ALA A 349 6.73 -18.28 26.20
N GLU A 350 5.40 -18.19 26.22
CA GLU A 350 4.51 -19.13 25.53
C GLU A 350 4.68 -19.01 24.02
N ILE A 351 4.62 -17.79 23.46
CA ILE A 351 4.84 -17.55 22.03
C ILE A 351 6.20 -18.12 21.58
N ARG A 352 7.26 -17.89 22.36
CA ARG A 352 8.61 -18.39 22.07
C ARG A 352 8.70 -19.92 22.10
N GLN A 353 8.01 -20.57 23.03
CA GLN A 353 7.95 -22.03 23.13
C GLN A 353 7.20 -22.66 21.96
N GLU A 354 6.23 -21.95 21.38
CA GLU A 354 5.41 -22.43 20.28
C GLU A 354 6.08 -22.34 18.90
N LEU A 355 7.12 -21.51 18.74
CA LEU A 355 7.76 -21.27 17.44
C LEU A 355 8.15 -22.55 16.65
N PRO A 356 8.70 -23.62 17.27
CA PRO A 356 8.99 -24.86 16.55
C PRO A 356 7.74 -25.53 15.96
N PHE A 357 6.65 -25.53 16.72
CA PHE A 357 5.35 -26.06 16.29
C PHE A 357 4.76 -25.22 15.16
N LEU A 358 4.71 -23.89 15.35
CA LEU A 358 4.19 -22.96 14.33
C LEU A 358 4.93 -23.12 12.99
N ARG A 359 6.26 -23.19 13.03
CA ARG A 359 7.08 -23.41 11.84
C ARG A 359 6.77 -24.74 11.15
N ALA A 360 6.67 -25.83 11.91
CA ALA A 360 6.39 -27.15 11.37
C ALA A 360 5.01 -27.17 10.67
N GLU A 361 3.99 -26.64 11.33
CA GLU A 361 2.62 -26.56 10.82
C GLU A 361 2.56 -25.75 9.51
N ILE A 362 3.19 -24.57 9.49
CA ILE A 362 3.20 -23.69 8.32
C ILE A 362 3.88 -24.36 7.13
N ARG A 363 5.00 -25.06 7.36
CA ARG A 363 5.69 -25.81 6.30
C ARG A 363 4.85 -26.95 5.76
N GLU A 364 4.14 -27.67 6.62
CA GLU A 364 3.26 -28.76 6.21
C GLU A 364 2.12 -28.24 5.33
N ARG A 365 1.41 -27.19 5.78
CA ARG A 365 0.34 -26.56 5.00
C ARG A 365 0.85 -25.97 3.70
N ALA A 366 1.99 -25.28 3.73
CA ALA A 366 2.57 -24.72 2.52
C ALA A 366 2.94 -25.80 1.49
N ALA A 367 3.49 -26.92 1.94
CA ALA A 367 3.77 -28.06 1.08
C ALA A 367 2.48 -28.70 0.54
N ALA A 368 1.39 -28.72 1.32
CA ALA A 368 0.09 -29.21 0.87
C ALA A 368 -0.53 -28.33 -0.23
N CYS A 369 -0.48 -27.00 -0.09
CA CYS A 369 -0.97 -26.07 -1.11
C CYS A 369 -0.22 -26.20 -2.44
N VAL A 370 1.09 -26.49 -2.39
CA VAL A 370 1.90 -26.73 -3.61
C VAL A 370 1.53 -28.04 -4.30
N ARG A 371 1.15 -29.08 -3.54
CA ARG A 371 0.70 -30.36 -4.09
C ARG A 371 -0.73 -30.33 -4.62
N HIS A 372 -1.61 -29.57 -3.97
CA HIS A 372 -3.03 -29.46 -4.28
C HIS A 372 -3.40 -27.97 -4.36
N PRO A 373 -3.24 -27.33 -5.53
CA PRO A 373 -3.65 -25.94 -5.69
C PRO A 373 -5.16 -25.83 -5.42
N PRO A 374 -5.61 -24.78 -4.71
CA PRO A 374 -7.02 -24.64 -4.32
C PRO A 374 -7.95 -24.61 -5.53
N VAL A 375 -9.06 -25.36 -5.45
CA VAL A 375 -10.13 -25.43 -6.46
C VAL A 375 -11.20 -24.38 -6.14
N GLU A 376 -11.71 -23.70 -7.16
CA GLU A 376 -12.69 -22.61 -7.05
C GLU A 376 -13.94 -22.99 -6.22
N SER A 377 -14.35 -22.13 -5.28
CA SER A 377 -15.66 -22.22 -4.63
C SER A 377 -16.47 -20.96 -4.92
N ALA A 378 -17.70 -21.14 -5.41
CA ALA A 378 -18.63 -20.05 -5.69
C ALA A 378 -19.08 -19.33 -4.40
N VAL A 379 -19.06 -17.99 -4.42
CA VAL A 379 -19.46 -17.12 -3.30
C VAL A 379 -20.92 -16.71 -3.46
N ARG A 380 -21.62 -16.58 -2.32
CA ARG A 380 -22.98 -16.03 -2.19
C ARG A 380 -22.89 -14.55 -1.82
N ASP A 381 -23.64 -13.70 -2.53
CA ASP A 381 -23.80 -12.27 -2.23
C ASP A 381 -24.65 -12.06 -0.97
N ALA A 382 -24.14 -11.25 -0.03
CA ALA A 382 -24.97 -10.48 0.91
C ALA A 382 -24.19 -9.26 1.44
N SER A 383 -24.74 -8.07 1.20
CA SER A 383 -24.15 -6.75 1.47
C SER A 383 -24.61 -6.13 2.79
N GLN A 384 -23.73 -5.42 3.49
CA GLN A 384 -24.00 -4.13 4.16
C GLN A 384 -22.69 -3.55 4.74
N ALA A 385 -22.51 -2.23 4.63
CA ALA A 385 -21.38 -1.52 5.24
C ALA A 385 -21.46 -1.61 6.77
N SER A 386 -20.30 -1.66 7.42
CA SER A 386 -20.21 -2.14 8.79
C SER A 386 -19.18 -1.37 9.63
N ASN A 387 -19.54 -1.10 10.88
CA ASN A 387 -18.74 -0.32 11.82
C ASN A 387 -18.09 -1.24 12.84
N VAL A 388 -16.78 -1.11 13.07
CA VAL A 388 -16.12 -1.73 14.22
C VAL A 388 -16.73 -1.14 15.50
N VAL A 389 -16.95 -1.90 16.57
CA VAL A 389 -17.46 -1.41 17.86
C VAL A 389 -16.76 -2.21 18.96
N MET A 390 -16.37 -1.56 20.06
CA MET A 390 -15.90 -2.26 21.26
C MET A 390 -17.04 -3.13 21.81
N ALA A 391 -16.84 -4.44 21.91
CA ALA A 391 -17.71 -5.36 22.62
C ALA A 391 -17.09 -5.68 23.99
N GLY A 392 -17.24 -4.75 24.94
CA GLY A 392 -16.61 -4.82 26.27
C GLY A 392 -15.14 -4.37 26.27
N ASP A 393 -14.40 -4.71 27.33
CA ASP A 393 -13.00 -4.28 27.52
C ASP A 393 -11.98 -5.10 26.70
N GLU A 394 -12.37 -6.25 26.12
CA GLU A 394 -11.44 -7.24 25.54
C GLU A 394 -11.82 -7.75 24.13
N ALA A 395 -12.99 -7.40 23.59
CA ALA A 395 -13.44 -7.86 22.28
C ALA A 395 -14.00 -6.71 21.41
N TYR A 396 -14.05 -6.93 20.10
CA TYR A 396 -14.62 -5.99 19.14
C TYR A 396 -15.59 -6.73 18.24
N GLU A 397 -16.73 -6.10 17.97
CA GLU A 397 -17.75 -6.59 17.06
C GLU A 397 -17.97 -5.58 15.94
N ILE A 398 -18.17 -6.08 14.74
CA ILE A 398 -18.61 -5.27 13.61
C ILE A 398 -20.14 -5.29 13.56
N ARG A 399 -20.78 -4.11 13.64
CA ARG A 399 -22.24 -3.97 13.52
C ARG A 399 -22.66 -3.40 12.17
N PRO A 400 -23.76 -3.87 11.56
CA PRO A 400 -24.36 -3.23 10.39
C PRO A 400 -24.77 -1.79 10.69
N ILE A 401 -24.71 -0.91 9.70
CA ILE A 401 -25.23 0.46 9.81
C ILE A 401 -26.76 0.41 9.89
N GLU A 402 -27.35 0.95 10.96
CA GLU A 402 -28.78 1.30 10.98
C GLU A 402 -28.98 2.55 10.10
N GLU A 403 -29.72 2.40 9.01
CA GLU A 403 -30.08 3.52 8.14
C GLU A 403 -30.99 4.50 8.88
N ASN A 404 -30.45 5.67 9.24
CA ASN A 404 -31.28 6.81 9.67
C ASN A 404 -32.04 7.35 8.45
N HIS A 405 -33.30 6.96 8.31
CA HIS A 405 -34.21 7.53 7.32
C HIS A 405 -34.56 8.99 7.65
N SER A 406 -34.41 9.88 6.66
CA SER A 406 -35.17 11.11 6.55
C SER A 406 -35.49 11.39 5.07
N PRO A 407 -36.63 12.04 4.77
CA PRO A 407 -37.51 11.61 3.67
C PRO A 407 -37.23 12.29 2.33
N ALA A 408 -37.61 11.57 1.27
CA ALA A 408 -37.45 11.85 -0.15
C ALA A 408 -38.13 13.15 -0.65
N ALA A 409 -37.53 13.75 -1.68
CA ALA A 409 -38.18 14.70 -2.58
C ALA A 409 -38.33 14.07 -3.99
N ALA A 410 -39.46 14.37 -4.61
CA ALA A 410 -40.05 13.72 -5.78
C ALA A 410 -39.37 14.04 -7.14
N PRO A 411 -39.65 13.26 -8.22
CA PRO A 411 -38.98 13.38 -9.51
C PRO A 411 -39.74 14.29 -10.50
N GLU A 412 -38.99 14.96 -11.38
CA GLU A 412 -39.54 15.63 -12.57
C GLU A 412 -38.99 15.00 -13.87
N THR A 413 -39.84 14.95 -14.88
CA THR A 413 -39.78 14.18 -16.13
C THR A 413 -39.41 15.05 -17.36
N GLU A 414 -38.49 14.54 -18.20
CA GLU A 414 -38.41 14.52 -19.70
C GLU A 414 -38.62 15.81 -20.57
N PRO A 415 -38.13 15.92 -21.85
CA PRO A 415 -38.05 14.86 -22.86
C PRO A 415 -36.88 14.87 -23.89
N ALA A 416 -36.93 13.87 -24.78
CA ALA A 416 -36.01 13.46 -25.85
C ALA A 416 -36.04 14.31 -27.15
N ILE A 417 -34.95 14.27 -27.94
CA ILE A 417 -34.90 14.65 -29.38
C ILE A 417 -33.99 13.68 -30.18
N GLU A 418 -34.43 13.38 -31.41
CA GLU A 418 -33.98 12.37 -32.38
C GLU A 418 -32.63 12.62 -33.11
N ARG A 419 -32.14 11.55 -33.75
CA ARG A 419 -30.94 11.41 -34.61
C ARG A 419 -31.13 11.98 -36.02
N VAL A 420 -30.03 12.46 -36.65
CA VAL A 420 -29.80 12.39 -38.12
C VAL A 420 -28.30 12.14 -38.44
N SER A 421 -28.08 11.45 -39.55
CA SER A 421 -26.91 10.75 -40.13
C SER A 421 -25.98 11.55 -41.07
N GLY A 422 -24.74 11.05 -41.30
CA GLY A 422 -23.98 11.17 -42.57
C GLY A 422 -22.43 11.36 -42.49
N PRO A 423 -21.58 10.54 -43.18
CA PRO A 423 -20.10 10.66 -43.27
C PRO A 423 -19.66 11.31 -44.62
N PRO A 424 -18.38 11.34 -45.14
CA PRO A 424 -16.99 10.95 -44.72
C PRO A 424 -15.97 12.13 -45.04
N PRO A 425 -14.66 12.01 -45.49
CA PRO A 425 -13.65 10.92 -45.60
C PRO A 425 -12.19 11.27 -45.13
N ALA A 426 -11.26 10.31 -45.28
CA ALA A 426 -9.81 10.37 -45.02
C ALA A 426 -8.94 10.69 -46.27
N PRO A 427 -7.68 11.14 -46.08
CA PRO A 427 -6.48 10.47 -46.67
C PRO A 427 -5.24 10.58 -45.74
N SER A 428 -4.03 10.04 -45.91
CA SER A 428 -3.35 9.07 -46.78
C SER A 428 -1.94 8.83 -46.17
N SER A 429 -1.34 7.69 -46.49
CA SER A 429 -0.02 7.19 -46.09
C SER A 429 1.21 8.01 -46.54
N VAL A 430 2.28 8.01 -45.73
CA VAL A 430 3.68 8.19 -46.17
C VAL A 430 4.59 7.18 -45.46
N ARG A 431 5.48 6.54 -46.23
CA ARG A 431 6.52 5.58 -45.80
C ARG A 431 7.77 6.32 -45.33
N GLU A 432 8.41 5.86 -44.25
CA GLU A 432 9.80 6.20 -43.92
C GLU A 432 10.66 4.94 -43.72
N SER A 433 11.95 5.11 -44.04
CA SER A 433 13.03 4.13 -44.24
C SER A 433 13.66 3.58 -42.94
N GLU A 434 14.21 2.36 -43.00
CA GLU A 434 14.88 1.67 -41.87
C GLU A 434 16.26 2.24 -41.48
N PRO A 435 16.58 2.34 -40.17
CA PRO A 435 17.94 2.54 -39.65
C PRO A 435 18.63 1.22 -39.20
N PRO A 436 19.98 1.22 -39.02
CA PRO A 436 20.87 0.04 -38.97
C PRO A 436 20.74 -0.82 -37.69
N PRO A 437 21.35 -2.05 -37.65
CA PRO A 437 21.01 -3.05 -36.64
C PRO A 437 21.54 -2.71 -35.22
N ALA A 438 20.74 -3.08 -34.23
CA ALA A 438 20.91 -2.78 -32.81
C ALA A 438 21.82 -3.79 -32.06
N PRO A 439 22.38 -3.41 -30.90
CA PRO A 439 23.27 -4.24 -30.08
C PRO A 439 22.53 -5.41 -29.39
N SER A 440 23.30 -6.39 -28.88
CA SER A 440 22.81 -7.59 -28.21
C SER A 440 21.85 -7.29 -27.04
N ALA A 441 20.79 -8.09 -26.92
CA ALA A 441 19.67 -7.86 -26.01
C ALA A 441 20.07 -7.90 -24.52
N PRO A 442 19.47 -7.04 -23.67
CA PRO A 442 19.69 -7.05 -22.23
C PRO A 442 19.02 -8.24 -21.53
N ALA A 443 19.55 -8.63 -20.37
CA ALA A 443 19.20 -9.85 -19.64
C ALA A 443 17.81 -9.84 -18.94
N PHE A 444 17.09 -8.71 -18.95
CA PHE A 444 15.75 -8.57 -18.36
C PHE A 444 14.81 -7.87 -19.33
N ARG A 445 13.59 -8.41 -19.49
CA ARG A 445 12.58 -7.95 -20.46
C ARG A 445 11.30 -7.57 -19.72
N THR A 446 11.02 -6.27 -19.60
CA THR A 446 9.77 -5.76 -18.98
C THR A 446 9.10 -4.73 -19.88
N VAL A 447 7.79 -4.54 -19.71
CA VAL A 447 7.02 -3.50 -20.41
C VAL A 447 7.56 -2.10 -20.07
N THR A 448 8.01 -1.90 -18.84
CA THR A 448 8.68 -0.66 -18.38
C THR A 448 9.96 -0.36 -19.16
N LEU A 449 10.77 -1.39 -19.44
CA LEU A 449 11.97 -1.22 -20.25
C LEU A 449 11.61 -0.84 -21.69
N ALA A 450 10.54 -1.44 -22.25
CA ALA A 450 10.03 -1.06 -23.55
C ALA A 450 9.51 0.39 -23.58
N ASP A 451 8.83 0.86 -22.54
CA ASP A 451 8.41 2.25 -22.41
C ASP A 451 9.58 3.24 -22.36
N LEU A 452 10.65 2.90 -21.63
CA LEU A 452 11.86 3.70 -21.59
C LEU A 452 12.48 3.84 -23.00
N TYR A 453 12.65 2.72 -23.71
CA TYR A 453 13.15 2.72 -25.09
C TYR A 453 12.23 3.50 -26.04
N TRP A 454 10.92 3.41 -25.86
CA TRP A 454 9.94 4.14 -26.66
C TRP A 454 10.05 5.65 -26.45
N SER A 455 10.18 6.10 -25.19
CA SER A 455 10.34 7.52 -24.85
C SER A 455 11.63 8.14 -25.39
N GLN A 456 12.67 7.31 -25.59
CA GLN A 456 13.95 7.70 -26.18
C GLN A 456 13.96 7.64 -27.73
N GLY A 457 12.80 7.44 -28.37
CA GLY A 457 12.68 7.32 -29.82
C GLY A 457 13.16 5.98 -30.40
N GLN A 458 13.52 5.01 -29.55
CA GLN A 458 13.99 3.68 -29.95
C GLN A 458 12.82 2.70 -30.09
N HIS A 459 11.83 3.05 -30.93
CA HIS A 459 10.56 2.33 -31.08
C HIS A 459 10.71 0.87 -31.52
N SER A 460 11.69 0.57 -32.36
CA SER A 460 11.98 -0.80 -32.83
C SER A 460 12.47 -1.70 -31.70
N THR A 461 13.36 -1.18 -30.83
CA THR A 461 13.84 -1.88 -29.64
C THR A 461 12.72 -2.12 -28.64
N ALA A 462 11.89 -1.11 -28.40
CA ALA A 462 10.72 -1.21 -27.53
C ALA A 462 9.73 -2.29 -28.00
N ARG A 463 9.36 -2.27 -29.28
CA ARG A 463 8.46 -3.29 -29.88
C ARG A 463 9.08 -4.68 -29.84
N ARG A 464 10.40 -4.81 -30.01
CA ARG A 464 11.11 -6.10 -29.90
C ARG A 464 11.04 -6.67 -28.48
N ILE A 465 11.25 -5.84 -27.46
CA ILE A 465 11.14 -6.25 -26.04
C ILE A 465 9.72 -6.77 -25.76
N VAL A 466 8.68 -6.03 -26.19
CA VAL A 466 7.29 -6.44 -25.96
C VAL A 466 6.91 -7.68 -26.77
N GLY A 467 7.41 -7.81 -28.01
CA GLY A 467 7.22 -9.01 -28.82
C GLY A 467 7.90 -10.26 -28.25
N GLU A 468 9.05 -10.10 -27.57
CA GLU A 468 9.73 -11.19 -26.85
C GLU A 468 8.94 -11.59 -25.59
N ILE A 469 8.41 -10.61 -24.83
CA ILE A 469 7.53 -10.86 -23.66
C ILE A 469 6.28 -11.65 -24.09
N LEU A 470 5.61 -11.24 -25.16
CA LEU A 470 4.40 -11.93 -25.65
C LEU A 470 4.68 -13.29 -26.29
N ARG A 471 5.92 -13.55 -26.69
CA ARG A 471 6.33 -14.87 -27.17
C ARG A 471 6.51 -15.85 -26.02
N GLU A 472 6.97 -15.38 -24.87
CA GLU A 472 7.14 -16.17 -23.64
C GLU A 472 5.83 -16.30 -22.84
N ASP A 473 5.03 -15.23 -22.80
CA ASP A 473 3.71 -15.17 -22.15
C ASP A 473 2.69 -14.46 -23.05
N PRO A 474 2.02 -15.19 -23.96
CA PRO A 474 1.00 -14.61 -24.85
C PRO A 474 -0.18 -13.97 -24.12
N GLY A 475 -0.43 -14.34 -22.85
CA GLY A 475 -1.52 -13.82 -22.02
C GLY A 475 -1.18 -12.54 -21.26
N ASN A 476 0.01 -11.98 -21.45
CA ASN A 476 0.48 -10.81 -20.71
C ASN A 476 -0.32 -9.53 -21.08
N LEU A 477 -1.36 -9.23 -20.31
CA LEU A 477 -2.27 -8.10 -20.55
C LEU A 477 -1.54 -6.74 -20.58
N ARG A 478 -0.45 -6.58 -19.82
CA ARG A 478 0.35 -5.34 -19.81
C ARG A 478 1.08 -5.15 -21.14
N ALA A 479 1.69 -6.21 -21.68
CA ALA A 479 2.35 -6.19 -22.98
C ALA A 479 1.35 -6.05 -24.14
N GLN A 480 0.18 -6.68 -24.04
CA GLN A 480 -0.91 -6.52 -25.02
C GLN A 480 -1.46 -5.09 -25.03
N ALA A 481 -1.75 -4.52 -23.84
CA ALA A 481 -2.20 -3.14 -23.70
C ALA A 481 -1.15 -2.14 -24.20
N TRP A 482 0.14 -2.41 -23.93
CA TRP A 482 1.24 -1.59 -24.42
C TRP A 482 1.28 -1.51 -25.95
N LEU A 483 1.10 -2.67 -26.63
CA LEU A 483 0.99 -2.72 -28.10
C LEU A 483 -0.27 -2.03 -28.60
N ALA A 484 -1.43 -2.32 -27.98
CA ALA A 484 -2.71 -1.75 -28.39
C ALA A 484 -2.69 -0.21 -28.33
N ALA A 485 -2.11 0.37 -27.27
CA ALA A 485 -1.97 1.82 -27.12
C ALA A 485 -1.02 2.48 -28.14
N ARG A 486 -0.25 1.70 -28.92
CA ARG A 486 0.79 2.17 -29.85
C ARG A 486 0.66 1.59 -31.26
N ALA A 487 -0.47 0.92 -31.53
CA ALA A 487 -0.81 0.31 -32.82
C ALA A 487 -1.68 1.21 -33.70
N GLY A 488 -2.12 2.37 -33.20
CA GLY A 488 -2.98 3.33 -33.91
C GLY A 488 -3.90 4.01 -32.93
#